data_AF-A0A2P1UB05-F1
#
_entry.id   AF-A0A2P1UB05-F1
#
_cell.length_a   1.000
_cell.length_b   1.000
_cell.length_c   1.000
_cell.angle_alpha   90.00
_cell.angle_beta   90.00
_cell.angle_gamma   90.00
#
_symmetry.space_group_name_H-M   'P 1'
#
loop_
_entity.id
_entity.type
_entity.pdbx_description
1 polymer ?
#
loop_
_entity_poly.entity_id
_entity_poly.type
_entity_poly.pdbx_seq_one_letter_code
_entity_poly.pdbx_strand_id
1 'polypeptide(L)'
;MHRWLSFYREGGIERLLSEGTPSGRPKKISPEEVALLQNKLKETGGLARYKEIYFWLSFVREIPISYTTVYRLVRQEFEAQ
;
A
#
# COMPACT_ATOMS: atom_id res chain seq x y z
N MET A 1 29.27 5.96 7.99
CA MET A 1 28.83 7.37 7.81
C MET A 1 27.37 7.50 8.23
N HIS A 2 27.06 8.42 9.14
CA HIS A 2 25.73 8.52 9.76
C HIS A 2 24.75 9.33 8.89
N ARG A 3 23.87 8.64 8.16
CA ARG A 3 22.87 9.24 7.26
C ARG A 3 22.05 10.34 7.93
N TRP A 4 21.65 10.16 9.19
CA TRP A 4 20.89 11.16 9.95
C TRP A 4 21.65 12.49 10.12
N LEU A 5 22.97 12.44 10.31
CA LEU A 5 23.81 13.62 10.48
C LEU A 5 23.97 14.38 9.15
N SER A 6 24.07 13.67 8.03
CA SER A 6 24.10 14.28 6.69
C SER A 6 22.78 15.01 6.38
N PHE A 7 21.63 14.36 6.61
CA PHE A 7 20.31 14.96 6.42
C PHE A 7 20.10 16.22 7.28
N TYR A 8 20.56 16.17 8.53
CA TYR A 8 20.52 17.33 9.42
C TYR A 8 21.42 18.48 8.96
N ARG A 9 22.64 18.21 8.48
CA ARG A 9 23.53 19.26 7.96
C ARG A 9 23.00 19.89 6.67
N GLU A 10 22.34 19.12 5.82
CA GLU A 10 21.85 19.61 4.53
C GLU A 10 20.51 20.38 4.62
N GLY A 11 19.67 20.12 5.62
CA GLY A 11 18.37 20.81 5.70
C GLY A 11 17.77 20.91 7.11
N GLY A 12 18.61 20.83 8.14
CA GLY A 12 18.22 21.04 9.52
C GLY A 12 17.19 20.03 10.03
N ILE A 13 16.41 20.46 11.03
CA ILE A 13 15.38 19.64 11.67
C ILE A 13 14.23 19.34 10.71
N GLU A 14 13.88 20.28 9.83
CA GLU A 14 12.79 20.10 8.85
C GLU A 14 13.06 18.93 7.89
N ARG A 15 14.31 18.81 7.41
CA ARG A 15 14.74 17.69 6.56
C ARG A 15 14.77 16.36 7.30
N LEU A 16 15.02 16.38 8.61
CA LEU A 16 15.02 15.18 9.45
C LEU A 16 13.60 14.68 9.74
N LEU A 17 12.64 15.60 9.85
CA LEU A 17 11.22 15.31 10.11
C LEU A 17 10.42 15.06 8.82
N SER A 18 10.98 15.37 7.66
CA SER A 18 10.35 15.10 6.37
C SER A 18 10.15 13.59 6.19
N GLU A 19 8.92 13.18 5.84
CA GLU A 19 8.62 11.81 5.43
C GLU A 19 9.39 11.50 4.14
N GLY A 20 10.59 10.93 4.30
CA GLY A 20 11.44 10.59 3.18
C GLY A 20 10.71 9.67 2.20
N THR A 21 10.95 9.86 0.91
CA THR A 21 10.41 8.96 -0.11
C THR A 21 10.81 7.53 0.24
N PRO A 22 9.86 6.58 0.36
CA PRO A 22 10.18 5.21 0.72
C PRO A 22 11.15 4.65 -0.31
N SER A 23 12.38 4.39 0.14
CA SER A 23 13.42 3.79 -0.68
C SER A 23 13.11 2.31 -0.84
N GLY A 24 12.51 1.93 -1.98
CA GLY A 24 12.15 0.56 -2.27
C GLY A 24 11.48 0.39 -3.63
N ARG A 25 11.19 -0.87 -3.98
CA ARG A 25 10.42 -1.20 -5.19
C ARG A 25 9.05 -0.53 -5.09
N PRO A 26 8.58 0.19 -6.12
CA PRO A 26 7.25 0.78 -6.10
C PRO A 26 6.20 -0.29 -5.83
N LYS A 27 5.22 0.02 -4.99
CA LYS A 27 4.09 -0.88 -4.73
C LYS A 27 3.45 -1.19 -6.08
N LYS A 28 3.21 -2.47 -6.36
CA LYS A 28 2.51 -2.92 -7.58
C LYS A 28 1.07 -2.40 -7.67
N ILE A 29 0.52 -1.97 -6.54
CA ILE A 29 -0.86 -1.52 -6.41
C ILE A 29 -0.79 -0.03 -6.09
N SER A 30 -1.38 0.78 -6.97
CA SER A 30 -1.47 2.22 -6.79
C SER A 30 -2.44 2.56 -5.64
N PRO A 31 -2.25 3.65 -4.89
CA PRO A 31 -3.21 4.08 -3.88
C PRO A 31 -4.65 4.26 -4.42
N GLU A 32 -4.82 4.61 -5.69
CA GLU A 32 -6.14 4.71 -6.34
C GLU A 32 -6.88 3.35 -6.38
N GLU A 33 -6.14 2.26 -6.64
CA GLU A 33 -6.65 0.90 -6.69
C GLU A 33 -7.11 0.43 -5.31
N VAL A 34 -6.35 0.82 -4.27
CA VAL A 34 -6.69 0.54 -2.87
C VAL A 34 -7.97 1.27 -2.47
N ALA A 35 -8.11 2.55 -2.83
CA ALA A 35 -9.32 3.33 -2.55
C ALA A 35 -10.55 2.75 -3.26
N LEU A 36 -10.41 2.32 -4.52
CA LEU A 36 -11.48 1.64 -5.25
C LEU A 36 -11.87 0.31 -4.61
N LEU A 37 -10.88 -0.47 -4.16
CA LEU A 37 -11.11 -1.71 -3.44
C LEU A 37 -11.87 -1.46 -2.12
N GLN A 38 -11.49 -0.43 -1.37
CA GLN A 38 -12.17 -0.02 -0.14
C GLN A 38 -13.63 0.38 -0.37
N ASN A 39 -13.90 1.17 -1.41
CA ASN A 39 -15.28 1.54 -1.77
C ASN A 39 -16.10 0.30 -2.15
N LYS A 40 -15.52 -0.61 -2.94
CA LYS A 40 -16.20 -1.84 -3.35
C LYS A 40 -16.48 -2.78 -2.18
N LEU A 41 -15.59 -2.83 -1.19
CA LEU A 41 -15.79 -3.57 0.08
C LEU A 41 -16.89 -2.95 0.95
N LYS A 42 -17.10 -1.63 0.88
CA LYS A 42 -18.17 -0.93 1.59
C LYS A 42 -19.54 -1.10 0.91
N GLU A 43 -19.60 -1.01 -0.42
CA GLU A 43 -20.84 -1.17 -1.19
C GLU A 43 -21.32 -2.61 -1.24
N THR A 44 -20.39 -3.53 -1.48
CA THR A 44 -20.62 -4.96 -1.48
C THR A 44 -20.11 -5.46 -0.15
N GLY A 45 -20.98 -5.62 0.85
CA GLY A 45 -20.66 -6.37 2.08
C GLY A 45 -20.31 -7.86 1.84
N GLY A 46 -19.88 -8.21 0.62
CA GLY A 46 -19.70 -9.54 0.05
C GLY A 46 -18.32 -9.79 -0.57
N LEU A 47 -17.37 -8.85 -0.60
CA LEU A 47 -15.95 -9.21 -0.82
C LEU A 47 -15.37 -9.82 0.47
N ALA A 48 -16.03 -10.84 1.01
CA ALA A 48 -15.76 -11.39 2.32
C ALA A 48 -14.54 -12.31 2.35
N ARG A 49 -14.06 -12.76 1.17
CA ARG A 49 -12.94 -13.71 1.07
C ARG A 49 -11.77 -13.13 0.28
N TYR A 50 -10.57 -13.35 0.81
CA TYR A 50 -9.28 -13.05 0.18
C TYR A 50 -9.18 -13.50 -1.30
N LYS A 51 -9.84 -14.61 -1.65
CA LYS A 51 -9.89 -15.11 -3.04
C LYS A 51 -10.65 -14.19 -3.99
N GLU A 52 -11.72 -13.56 -3.54
CA GLU A 52 -12.53 -12.66 -4.38
C GLU A 52 -11.78 -11.35 -4.62
N ILE A 53 -11.08 -10.85 -3.61
CA ILE A 53 -10.19 -9.70 -3.73
C ILE A 53 -9.05 -10.00 -4.71
N TYR A 54 -8.44 -11.19 -4.58
CA TYR A 54 -7.41 -11.65 -5.52
C TYR A 54 -7.94 -11.77 -6.96
N PHE A 55 -9.12 -12.34 -7.14
CA PHE A 55 -9.74 -12.48 -8.45
C PHE A 55 -10.04 -11.11 -9.06
N TRP A 56 -10.65 -10.20 -8.30
CA TRP A 56 -10.99 -8.88 -8.79
C TRP A 56 -9.74 -8.08 -9.20
N LEU A 57 -8.69 -8.09 -8.39
CA LEU A 57 -7.43 -7.40 -8.73
C LEU A 57 -6.72 -8.03 -9.94
N SER A 58 -6.73 -9.36 -10.05
CA SER A 58 -5.99 -10.05 -11.11
C SER A 58 -6.73 -10.12 -12.44
N PHE A 59 -8.06 -10.26 -12.42
CA PHE A 59 -8.88 -10.49 -13.62
C PHE A 59 -9.67 -9.26 -14.05
N VAL A 60 -10.13 -8.42 -13.11
CA VAL A 60 -10.92 -7.22 -13.46
C VAL A 60 -10.03 -5.99 -13.63
N ARG A 61 -8.96 -5.89 -12.82
CA ARG A 61 -7.98 -4.80 -12.92
C ARG A 61 -6.72 -5.20 -13.68
N GLU A 62 -6.62 -6.48 -14.09
CA GLU A 62 -5.47 -7.04 -14.83
C GLU A 62 -4.11 -6.78 -14.15
N ILE A 63 -4.10 -6.62 -12.82
CA ILE A 63 -2.88 -6.33 -12.07
C ILE A 63 -2.21 -7.65 -11.70
N PRO A 64 -0.98 -7.91 -12.17
CA PRO A 64 -0.27 -9.16 -11.88
C PRO A 64 0.27 -9.16 -10.44
N ILE A 65 -0.61 -9.52 -9.51
CA ILE A 65 -0.32 -9.64 -8.07
C ILE A 65 -0.34 -11.09 -7.62
N SER A 66 0.44 -11.40 -6.59
CA SER A 66 0.36 -12.71 -5.95
C SER A 66 -0.69 -12.70 -4.86
N TYR A 67 -1.20 -13.89 -4.54
CA TYR A 67 -2.12 -14.09 -3.41
C TYR A 67 -1.53 -13.58 -2.08
N THR A 68 -0.22 -13.74 -1.89
CA THR A 68 0.50 -13.26 -0.70
C THR A 68 0.50 -11.73 -0.60
N THR A 69 0.59 -11.03 -1.74
CA THR A 69 0.48 -9.56 -1.78
C THR A 69 -0.92 -9.12 -1.38
N VAL A 70 -1.97 -9.81 -1.84
CA VAL A 70 -3.35 -9.54 -1.43
C VAL A 70 -3.51 -9.74 0.07
N TYR A 71 -3.06 -10.88 0.61
CA TYR A 71 -3.16 -11.15 2.04
C TYR A 71 -2.49 -10.06 2.89
N ARG A 72 -1.27 -9.64 2.52
CA ARG A 72 -0.57 -8.54 3.21
C ARG A 72 -1.31 -7.22 3.10
N LEU A 73 -1.83 -6.89 1.92
CA LEU A 73 -2.56 -5.65 1.69
C LEU A 73 -3.83 -5.61 2.54
N VAL A 74 -4.61 -6.69 2.53
CA VAL A 74 -5.82 -6.79 3.34
C VAL A 74 -5.48 -6.62 4.82
N ARG A 75 -4.46 -7.34 5.30
CA ARG A 75 -4.01 -7.26 6.69
C ARG A 75 -3.52 -5.87 7.10
N GLN A 76 -2.76 -5.19 6.25
CA GLN A 76 -2.21 -3.86 6.59
C GLN A 76 -3.24 -2.74 6.50
N GLU A 77 -4.10 -2.76 5.49
CA GLU A 77 -4.99 -1.64 5.18
C GLU A 77 -6.39 -1.82 5.78
N PHE A 78 -6.80 -3.04 6.14
CA PHE A 78 -8.17 -3.34 6.60
C PHE A 78 -8.26 -3.93 8.02
N GLU A 79 -7.24 -4.59 8.56
CA GLU A 79 -7.23 -5.00 10.00
C GLU A 79 -6.69 -3.91 10.93
N ALA A 80 -6.18 -2.79 10.38
CA ALA A 80 -5.69 -1.66 11.16
C ALA A 80 -6.80 -0.67 11.60
N GLN A 81 -8.08 -1.02 11.41
CA GLN A 81 -9.25 -0.20 11.77
C GLN A 81 -10.08 -0.79 12.91
#